data_AF-G7I133-F1
#
_entry.id   AF-G7I133-F1
#
_cell.length_a   1.000
_cell.length_b   1.000
_cell.length_c   1.000
_cell.angle_alpha   90.00
_cell.angle_beta   90.00
_cell.angle_gamma   90.00
#
_symmetry.space_group_name_H-M   'P 1'
#
loop_
_entity.id
_entity.type
_entity.pdbx_description
1 polymer ?
#
loop_
_entity_poly.entity_id
_entity_poly.type
_entity_poly.pdbx_seq_one_letter_code
_entity_poly.pdbx_strand_id
1 'polypeptide(L)'
;MLKGNPQELTHSFKPALLSAFLALSSLLAAVSVAIAPQAHADIGKRMFEDGRQCREALEEMRKDPGIGYWATKADCHWHPELNNGKGIWWMHQ
;
A
#
# COMPACT_ATOMS: atom_id res chain seq x y z
N MET A 1 65.47 -27.61 -4.46
CA MET A 1 64.09 -28.10 -4.22
C MET A 1 63.45 -27.23 -3.16
N LEU A 2 62.50 -26.38 -3.54
CA LEU A 2 61.56 -25.72 -2.61
C LEU A 2 60.17 -25.94 -3.21
N LYS A 3 59.41 -26.83 -2.58
CA LYS A 3 58.07 -27.24 -2.97
C LYS A 3 57.09 -26.22 -2.40
N GLY A 4 56.69 -25.24 -3.21
CA GLY A 4 55.61 -24.31 -2.86
C GLY A 4 54.27 -25.06 -2.89
N ASN A 5 53.57 -25.02 -1.76
CA ASN A 5 52.29 -25.73 -1.54
C ASN A 5 51.13 -24.84 -2.03
N PRO A 6 50.30 -25.25 -3.00
CA PRO A 6 49.19 -24.45 -3.51
C PRO A 6 47.90 -24.78 -2.74
N GLN A 7 47.85 -24.51 -1.44
CA GLN A 7 46.62 -24.68 -0.66
C GLN A 7 46.57 -23.67 0.49
N GLU A 8 46.28 -22.40 0.21
CA GLU A 8 45.84 -21.44 1.25
C GLU A 8 45.16 -20.21 0.63
N LEU A 9 44.18 -20.41 -0.26
CA LEU A 9 43.37 -19.29 -0.76
C LEU A 9 41.90 -19.65 -1.02
N THR A 10 41.39 -20.61 -0.26
CA THR A 10 39.96 -20.96 -0.25
C THR A 10 39.37 -20.86 1.14
N HIS A 11 39.58 -19.73 1.82
CA HIS A 11 38.81 -19.44 3.03
C HIS A 11 38.08 -18.10 2.90
N SER A 12 36.75 -18.22 2.90
CA SER A 12 35.88 -17.24 3.56
C SER A 12 35.49 -15.96 2.81
N PHE A 13 35.11 -16.04 1.53
CA PHE A 13 34.34 -14.96 0.88
C PHE A 13 32.84 -15.23 0.75
N LYS A 14 32.38 -16.45 1.07
CA LYS A 14 30.97 -16.85 0.90
C LYS A 14 30.02 -16.51 2.06
N PRO A 15 30.38 -16.60 3.36
CA PRO A 15 29.41 -16.39 4.43
C PRO A 15 29.04 -14.91 4.63
N ALA A 16 29.97 -13.98 4.36
CA ALA A 16 29.75 -12.54 4.54
C ALA A 16 28.82 -11.94 3.46
N LEU A 17 28.86 -12.47 2.23
CA LEU A 17 27.94 -12.05 1.17
C LEU A 17 26.52 -12.55 1.47
N LEU A 18 26.38 -13.82 1.88
CA LEU A 18 25.08 -14.41 2.22
C LEU A 18 24.37 -13.69 3.37
N SER A 19 25.10 -13.29 4.42
CA SER A 19 24.54 -12.54 5.54
C SER A 19 24.11 -11.13 5.15
N ALA A 20 24.87 -10.45 4.28
CA ALA A 20 24.48 -9.14 3.74
C ALA A 20 23.20 -9.22 2.89
N PHE A 21 23.06 -10.26 2.06
CA PHE A 21 21.85 -10.49 1.27
C PHE A 21 20.61 -10.79 2.15
N LEU A 22 20.78 -11.58 3.22
CA LEU A 22 19.69 -11.86 4.17
C LEU A 22 19.27 -10.62 4.97
N ALA A 23 20.22 -9.79 5.39
CA ALA A 23 19.95 -8.53 6.08
C ALA A 23 19.22 -7.54 5.16
N LEU A 24 19.68 -7.40 3.91
CA LEU A 24 19.05 -6.52 2.92
C LEU A 24 17.64 -6.99 2.55
N SER A 25 17.43 -8.31 2.39
CA SER A 25 16.11 -8.88 2.10
C SER A 25 15.13 -8.68 3.26
N SER A 26 15.60 -8.85 4.50
CA SER A 26 14.80 -8.58 5.71
C SER A 26 14.42 -7.11 5.83
N LEU A 27 15.34 -6.20 5.47
CA LEU A 27 15.08 -4.76 5.47
C LEU A 27 14.07 -4.36 4.37
N LEU A 28 14.21 -4.88 3.14
CA LEU A 28 13.24 -4.63 2.08
C LEU A 28 11.85 -5.20 2.41
N ALA A 29 11.77 -6.37 3.03
CA ALA A 29 10.50 -6.94 3.48
C ALA A 29 9.84 -6.06 4.57
N ALA A 30 10.61 -5.57 5.54
CA ALA A 30 10.10 -4.66 6.57
C ALA A 30 9.62 -3.32 6.00
N VAL A 31 10.35 -2.77 5.02
CA VAL A 31 9.96 -1.54 4.32
C VAL A 31 8.69 -1.76 3.48
N SER A 32 8.52 -2.94 2.87
CA SER A 32 7.33 -3.27 2.08
C SER A 32 6.06 -3.36 2.95
N VAL A 33 6.19 -3.87 4.19
CA VAL A 33 5.08 -3.90 5.17
C VAL A 33 4.78 -2.50 5.71
N ALA A 34 5.78 -1.62 5.84
CA ALA A 34 5.60 -0.25 6.32
C ALA A 34 4.95 0.69 5.29
N ILE A 35 5.00 0.37 3.98
CA ILE A 35 4.55 1.26 2.89
C ILE A 35 3.18 0.85 2.30
N ALA A 36 2.63 -0.32 2.61
CA ALA A 36 1.30 -0.73 2.17
C ALA A 36 0.23 -0.55 3.27
N PRO A 37 -0.99 -0.03 3.01
CA PRO A 37 -1.39 1.07 2.14
C PRO A 37 -2.24 2.09 2.96
N GLN A 38 -1.72 3.29 3.22
CA GLN A 38 -2.54 4.38 3.81
C GLN A 38 -3.66 4.86 2.87
N ALA A 39 -3.70 4.37 1.61
CA ALA A 39 -4.72 4.68 0.62
C ALA A 39 -6.15 4.23 1.00
N HIS A 40 -6.32 3.29 1.93
CA HIS A 40 -7.66 2.76 2.27
C HIS A 40 -8.46 3.72 3.17
N ALA A 41 -7.80 4.63 3.89
CA ALA A 41 -8.47 5.49 4.87
C ALA A 41 -9.01 6.80 4.29
N ASP A 42 -8.65 7.15 3.06
CA ASP A 42 -8.96 8.47 2.47
C ASP A 42 -10.01 8.40 1.35
N ILE A 43 -10.21 7.23 0.74
CA ILE A 43 -11.18 7.05 -0.36
C ILE A 43 -12.62 7.23 0.14
N GLY A 44 -12.94 6.72 1.34
CA GLY A 44 -14.27 6.87 1.96
C GLY A 44 -14.51 8.24 2.63
N LYS A 45 -13.54 9.15 2.60
CA LYS A 45 -13.68 10.50 3.18
C LYS A 45 -13.96 11.58 2.14
N ARG A 46 -14.14 11.20 0.86
CA ARG A 46 -14.49 12.16 -0.18
C ARG A 46 -15.89 12.71 0.07
N MET A 47 -15.95 14.03 0.18
CA MET A 47 -17.18 14.77 0.36
C MET A 47 -17.54 15.51 -0.93
N PHE A 48 -18.82 15.51 -1.29
CA PHE A 48 -19.35 16.03 -2.55
C PHE A 48 -20.51 16.97 -2.27
N GLU A 49 -20.57 18.10 -2.97
CA GLU A 49 -21.68 19.05 -2.85
C GLU A 49 -22.95 18.53 -3.54
N ASP A 50 -22.79 17.68 -4.55
CA ASP A 50 -23.87 17.11 -5.36
C ASP A 50 -23.86 15.57 -5.31
N GLY A 51 -25.03 14.97 -5.11
CA GLY A 51 -25.19 13.52 -5.08
C GLY A 51 -24.88 12.84 -6.40
N ARG A 52 -25.02 13.57 -7.52
CA ARG A 52 -24.58 13.07 -8.84
C ARG A 52 -23.06 12.93 -8.88
N GLN A 53 -22.31 13.93 -8.40
CA GLN A 53 -20.85 13.87 -8.35
C GLN A 53 -20.36 12.70 -7.48
N CYS A 54 -21.03 12.47 -6.35
CA CYS A 54 -20.72 11.31 -5.50
C CYS A 54 -20.91 9.99 -6.27
N ARG A 55 -22.07 9.79 -6.93
CA ARG A 55 -22.35 8.55 -7.66
C ARG A 55 -21.39 8.33 -8.83
N GLU A 56 -21.11 9.36 -9.62
CA GLU A 56 -20.17 9.28 -10.73
C GLU A 56 -18.76 8.90 -10.24
N ALA A 57 -18.31 9.49 -9.13
CA ALA A 57 -17.03 9.14 -8.53
C ALA A 57 -17.00 7.69 -8.00
N LEU A 58 -18.10 7.21 -7.41
CA LEU A 58 -18.20 5.83 -6.91
C LEU A 58 -18.20 4.82 -8.07
N GLU A 59 -18.93 5.10 -9.14
CA GLU A 59 -18.94 4.28 -10.35
C GLU A 59 -17.56 4.22 -11.00
N GLU A 60 -16.84 5.34 -11.06
CA GLU A 60 -15.47 5.36 -11.58
C GLU A 60 -14.52 4.51 -10.73
N MET A 61 -14.61 4.61 -9.40
CA MET A 61 -13.81 3.77 -8.50
C MET A 61 -14.07 2.28 -8.68
N ARG A 62 -15.32 1.89 -8.95
CA ARG A 62 -15.71 0.49 -9.15
C ARG A 62 -15.15 -0.12 -10.45
N LYS A 63 -14.70 0.70 -11.39
CA LYS A 63 -14.05 0.22 -12.62
C LYS A 63 -12.61 -0.26 -12.37
N ASP A 64 -11.98 0.17 -11.28
CA ASP A 64 -10.63 -0.27 -10.92
C ASP A 64 -10.67 -1.67 -10.30
N PRO A 65 -10.06 -2.70 -10.93
CA PRO A 65 -10.04 -4.06 -10.40
C PRO A 65 -9.22 -4.19 -9.09
N GLY A 66 -8.39 -3.20 -8.76
CA GLY A 66 -7.63 -3.11 -7.52
C GLY A 66 -8.36 -2.38 -6.39
N ILE A 67 -9.57 -1.85 -6.64
CA ILE A 67 -10.36 -1.21 -5.60
C ILE A 67 -10.75 -2.26 -4.55
N GLY A 68 -10.60 -1.91 -3.27
CA GLY A 68 -10.95 -2.82 -2.19
C GLY A 68 -12.43 -3.19 -2.21
N TYR A 69 -12.77 -4.32 -1.57
CA TYR A 69 -14.16 -4.76 -1.32
C TYR A 69 -15.06 -3.64 -0.80
N TRP A 70 -14.45 -2.65 -0.13
CA TRP A 70 -15.10 -1.45 0.34
C TRP A 70 -16.00 -0.78 -0.73
N ALA A 71 -15.44 -0.46 -1.90
CA ALA A 71 -16.14 0.32 -2.93
C ALA A 71 -17.28 -0.46 -3.61
N THR A 72 -17.21 -1.78 -3.60
CA THR A 72 -18.28 -2.64 -4.16
C THR A 72 -19.56 -2.54 -3.35
N LYS A 73 -19.44 -2.28 -2.05
CA LYS A 73 -20.57 -2.15 -1.11
C LYS A 73 -20.89 -0.72 -0.75
N ALA A 74 -20.00 0.22 -1.04
CA ALA A 74 -20.24 1.62 -0.73
C ALA A 74 -21.45 2.18 -1.50
N ASP A 75 -22.13 3.18 -0.95
CA ASP A 75 -23.17 3.97 -1.58
C ASP A 75 -23.04 5.44 -1.18
N CYS A 76 -23.74 6.33 -1.87
CA CYS A 76 -23.72 7.77 -1.63
C CYS A 76 -24.86 8.19 -0.71
N HIS A 77 -24.51 8.74 0.45
CA HIS A 77 -25.46 9.21 1.46
C HIS A 77 -25.39 10.72 1.64
N TRP A 78 -26.56 11.35 1.82
CA TRP A 78 -26.65 12.75 2.22
C TRP A 78 -26.61 12.86 3.74
N HIS A 79 -25.69 13.67 4.24
CA HIS A 79 -25.49 13.90 5.66
C HIS A 79 -25.75 15.37 5.99
N PRO A 80 -26.96 15.75 6.44
CA PRO A 80 -27.31 17.15 6.74
C PRO A 80 -26.48 17.76 7.88
N GLU A 81 -25.93 16.92 8.77
CA GLU A 81 -25.13 17.32 9.92
C GLU A 81 -23.69 17.71 9.58
N LEU A 82 -23.20 17.31 8.42
CA LEU A 82 -21.82 17.56 7.98
C LEU A 82 -21.68 18.93 7.29
N ASN A 83 -20.43 19.34 7.03
CA ASN A 83 -20.10 20.63 6.41
C ASN A 83 -20.71 21.83 7.16
N ASN A 84 -20.49 21.89 8.48
CA ASN A 84 -21.03 22.94 9.36
C ASN A 84 -22.56 23.09 9.26
N GLY A 85 -23.28 21.97 9.10
CA GLY A 85 -24.75 21.95 8.99
C GLY A 85 -25.32 22.34 7.63
N LYS A 86 -24.46 22.53 6.60
CA LYS A 86 -24.91 22.78 5.22
C LYS A 86 -25.30 21.50 4.49
N GLY A 87 -24.94 20.35 5.07
CA GLY A 87 -25.09 19.05 4.47
C GLY A 87 -24.04 18.77 3.40
N ILE A 88 -23.71 17.49 3.23
CA ILE A 88 -22.79 17.05 2.19
C ILE A 88 -23.10 15.61 1.79
N TRP A 89 -22.84 15.27 0.54
CA TRP A 89 -22.86 13.88 0.08
C TRP A 89 -21.52 13.23 0.40
N TRP A 90 -21.53 12.00 0.89
CA TRP A 90 -20.32 11.23 1.10
C TRP A 90 -20.53 9.77 0.70
N MET A 91 -19.43 9.03 0.50
CA MET A 91 -19.49 7.59 0.25
C MET A 91 -19.41 6.83 1.58
N HIS A 92 -20.44 6.04 1.88
CA HIS A 92 -20.51 5.17 3.06
C HIS A 92 -20.66 3.71 2.66
N GLN A 93 -20.40 2.76 3.56
CA GLN A 93 -20.76 1.34 3.36
C GLN A 93 -21.96 0.93 4.19
#